data_AF-W5SW88-F1
#
_entry.id   AF-W5SW88-F1
#
_cell.length_a   1.000
_cell.length_b   1.000
_cell.length_c   1.000
_cell.angle_alpha   90.00
_cell.angle_beta   90.00
_cell.angle_gamma   90.00
#
_symmetry.space_group_name_H-M   'P 1'
#
loop_
_entity.id
_entity.type
_entity.pdbx_description
1 polymer ?
#
loop_
_entity_poly.entity_id
_entity_poly.type
_entity_poly.pdbx_seq_one_letter_code
_entity_poly.pdbx_strand_id
1 'polypeptide(L)'
;MKKGIFNMIRIKKCSLLMIILALIALLLVISCNQGRSVKSGGADVGKGARVKEDPTKGPDNRDLNVKLNELILKFGLSDKEKQIVYKIQEVLYDPDIGSGEDVKTYGDLEFYNLLKDLGDRRVKEIVENYLKVDELYESAKNEFSQAIKNAIVFYFKGKLQNNFDNYKSSYALQLKRLFKDADANAVYAAFIANDYVDQVTRETEPYLNELAMYLESNHSKRIIELRNIVTSPSQGYKTYTDSEFNGLLEALGDLKVKQMVRAYNEVVAEYERLDGDFKSRSDVSCLGSLITKLSNAKEDLDNYIRSCFTVINDSTGTIDPDVPPAPDDLYRDMLNLGNFSDFKLVGQYLANSIKYKEMMKNLRDFQWSAVAIFDSAVVLSDPSVCASFFLGGLELTQLTEFVKLYVQVIDVRNAADEAVEQISDGVAGKEDLRKQFEDCKHAYEKYVLASGYETNDPQQFYAKIIMTSTYVDNFNDIIKRASKLSPKTESGTTNPDINSDVKPGSTT
;
A
#
# COMPACT_ATOMS: atom_id res chain seq x y z
N MET A 1 -14.96 17.02 -19.36
CA MET A 1 -14.29 16.65 -18.09
C MET A 1 -12.82 17.10 -17.96
N LYS A 2 -12.32 18.11 -18.70
CA LYS A 2 -10.90 18.59 -18.61
C LYS A 2 -10.69 19.93 -17.89
N LYS A 3 -11.73 20.55 -17.32
CA LYS A 3 -11.66 21.89 -16.71
C LYS A 3 -11.38 21.89 -15.19
N GLY A 4 -11.56 20.76 -14.50
CA GLY A 4 -11.37 20.63 -13.04
C GLY A 4 -9.89 20.47 -12.60
N ILE A 5 -9.07 19.78 -13.40
CA ILE A 5 -7.67 19.49 -13.06
C ILE A 5 -6.80 20.75 -13.19
N PHE A 6 -7.13 21.67 -14.10
CA PHE A 6 -6.38 22.92 -14.28
C PHE A 6 -6.55 23.92 -13.13
N ASN A 7 -7.69 23.89 -12.42
CA ASN A 7 -7.93 24.78 -11.28
C ASN A 7 -7.25 24.30 -9.99
N MET A 8 -7.07 22.98 -9.81
CA MET A 8 -6.44 22.44 -8.59
C MET A 8 -4.92 22.65 -8.54
N ILE A 9 -4.26 22.76 -9.71
CA ILE A 9 -2.82 23.07 -9.83
C ILE A 9 -2.55 24.56 -9.59
N ARG A 10 -3.48 25.45 -9.93
CA ARG A 10 -3.35 26.90 -9.67
C ARG A 10 -3.47 27.25 -8.19
N ILE A 11 -4.34 26.57 -7.44
CA ILE A 11 -4.55 26.84 -6.01
C ILE A 11 -3.32 26.48 -5.17
N LYS A 12 -2.61 25.38 -5.49
CA LYS A 12 -1.37 24.99 -4.77
C LYS A 12 -0.20 25.94 -5.04
N LYS A 13 -0.05 26.45 -6.27
CA LYS A 13 1.03 27.41 -6.61
C LYS A 13 0.80 28.79 -6.00
N CYS A 14 -0.45 29.26 -5.91
CA CYS A 14 -0.76 30.52 -5.23
C CYS A 14 -0.52 30.47 -3.72
N SER A 15 -0.79 29.34 -3.07
CA SER A 15 -0.51 29.19 -1.63
C SER A 15 0.99 29.21 -1.33
N LEU A 16 1.81 28.54 -2.14
CA LEU A 16 3.27 28.53 -1.98
C LEU A 16 3.89 29.91 -2.22
N LEU A 17 3.39 30.65 -3.22
CA LEU A 17 3.91 31.98 -3.56
C LEU A 17 3.55 33.03 -2.48
N MET A 18 2.40 32.90 -1.84
CA MET A 18 2.02 33.73 -0.69
C MET A 18 2.85 33.42 0.57
N ILE A 19 3.23 32.16 0.80
CA ILE A 19 4.13 31.77 1.90
C ILE A 19 5.54 32.31 1.67
N ILE A 20 6.05 32.24 0.43
CA ILE A 20 7.35 32.81 0.05
C ILE A 20 7.36 34.33 0.20
N LEU A 21 6.30 35.03 -0.23
CA LEU A 21 6.17 36.48 -0.05
C LEU A 21 6.06 36.88 1.43
N ALA A 22 5.38 36.09 2.27
CA ALA A 22 5.30 36.32 3.71
C ALA A 22 6.66 36.11 4.41
N LEU A 23 7.46 35.13 3.98
CA LEU A 23 8.82 34.89 4.48
C LEU A 23 9.78 36.01 4.06
N ILE A 24 9.68 36.51 2.83
CA ILE A 24 10.48 37.67 2.37
C ILE A 24 10.08 38.93 3.16
N ALA A 25 8.79 39.15 3.45
CA ALA A 25 8.35 40.26 4.28
C ALA A 25 8.85 40.16 5.73
N LEU A 26 8.89 38.96 6.31
CA LEU A 26 9.47 38.71 7.64
C LEU A 26 10.98 38.99 7.69
N LEU A 27 11.73 38.64 6.65
CA LEU A 27 13.16 38.92 6.54
C LEU A 27 13.45 40.42 6.37
N LEU A 28 12.57 41.16 5.68
CA LEU A 28 12.67 42.63 5.56
C LEU A 28 12.34 43.36 6.88
N VAL A 29 11.47 42.80 7.72
CA VAL A 29 11.15 43.38 9.04
C VAL A 29 12.31 43.19 10.05
N ILE A 30 13.07 42.09 9.96
CA ILE A 30 14.22 41.83 10.83
C ILE A 30 15.44 42.68 10.41
N SER A 31 15.54 43.06 9.14
CA SER A 31 16.63 43.92 8.61
C SER A 31 16.49 45.40 9.00
N CYS A 32 15.33 45.82 9.52
CA CYS A 32 15.08 47.18 9.98
C CYS A 32 15.12 47.32 11.51
N ASN A 33 16.16 46.82 12.19
CA ASN A 33 16.40 47.27 13.58
C ASN A 33 17.86 47.12 14.06
N GLN A 34 18.77 47.91 13.50
CA GLN A 34 20.03 48.22 14.19
C GLN A 34 20.45 49.66 13.93
N GLY A 35 20.00 50.54 14.82
CA GLY A 35 20.40 51.93 14.82
C GLY A 35 19.88 52.66 16.05
N ARG A 36 20.47 52.40 17.22
CA ARG A 36 20.57 53.42 18.29
C ARG A 36 21.60 53.06 19.34
N SER A 37 22.67 53.86 19.34
CA SER A 37 23.73 53.95 20.33
C SER A 37 23.20 54.22 21.74
N VAL A 38 23.73 53.53 22.74
CA VAL A 38 23.69 53.97 24.13
C VAL A 38 25.10 54.37 24.53
N LYS A 39 25.29 55.68 24.78
CA LYS A 39 26.46 56.25 25.45
C LYS A 39 26.43 55.80 26.91
N SER A 40 27.50 55.15 27.38
CA SER A 40 27.78 55.03 28.81
C SER A 40 28.58 56.27 29.26
N GLY A 41 28.09 56.92 30.31
CA GLY A 41 28.85 57.88 31.10
C GLY A 41 29.23 57.21 32.41
N GLY A 42 30.53 57.14 32.69
CA GLY A 42 31.06 56.63 33.95
C GLY A 42 32.54 56.93 34.02
N ALA A 43 32.88 58.06 34.65
CA ALA A 43 34.23 58.33 35.11
C ALA A 43 34.44 57.61 36.43
N ASP A 44 35.55 56.88 36.60
CA ASP A 44 36.39 57.07 37.78
C ASP A 44 37.82 56.52 37.59
N VAL A 45 38.68 57.14 38.39
CA VAL A 45 40.13 57.23 38.51
C VAL A 45 40.85 55.90 38.77
N GLY A 46 42.07 55.75 38.20
CA GLY A 46 42.94 54.63 38.55
C GLY A 46 44.35 54.66 37.94
N LYS A 47 45.23 55.47 38.54
CA LYS A 47 46.71 55.43 38.57
C LYS A 47 47.47 54.40 37.70
N GLY A 48 48.27 54.96 36.79
CA GLY A 48 49.66 54.64 36.44
C GLY A 48 50.25 53.24 36.72
N ALA A 49 50.60 52.55 35.63
CA ALA A 49 51.78 51.70 35.56
C ALA A 49 52.30 51.67 34.11
N ARG A 50 53.54 52.11 33.88
CA ARG A 50 54.28 51.87 32.63
C ARG A 50 54.53 50.37 32.53
N VAL A 51 53.81 49.68 31.67
CA VAL A 51 54.13 48.31 31.26
C VAL A 51 55.00 48.39 30.02
N LYS A 52 56.22 47.86 30.17
CA LYS A 52 57.17 47.63 29.07
C LYS A 52 56.53 46.67 28.07
N GLU A 53 56.65 46.98 26.79
CA GLU A 53 56.32 46.04 25.71
C GLU A 53 57.18 44.79 25.87
N ASP A 54 56.49 43.67 26.08
CA ASP A 54 57.03 42.32 26.02
C ASP A 54 57.01 41.88 24.54
N PRO A 55 58.17 41.60 23.90
CA PRO A 55 58.25 41.24 22.48
C PRO A 55 57.70 39.85 22.15
N THR A 56 57.08 39.14 23.10
CA THR A 56 56.73 37.72 22.97
C THR A 56 55.24 37.46 22.70
N LYS A 57 54.44 38.49 22.41
CA LYS A 57 53.05 38.30 21.96
C LYS A 57 53.02 38.13 20.43
N GLY A 58 52.65 36.93 19.97
CA GLY A 58 52.27 36.70 18.57
C GLY A 58 51.19 37.70 18.13
N PRO A 59 51.04 37.94 16.81
CA PRO A 59 50.18 39.00 16.28
C PRO A 59 48.77 38.91 16.90
N ASP A 60 48.28 40.03 17.44
CA ASP A 60 46.94 40.13 18.04
C ASP A 60 45.92 39.62 17.01
N ASN A 61 45.15 38.59 17.36
CA ASN A 61 44.23 37.92 16.42
C ASN A 61 43.17 38.88 15.83
N ARG A 62 42.95 40.02 16.51
CA ARG A 62 42.12 41.12 16.01
C ARG A 62 42.71 41.81 14.78
N ASP A 63 44.03 41.89 14.66
CA ASP A 63 44.73 42.45 13.50
C ASP A 63 44.62 41.52 12.27
N LEU A 64 44.65 40.20 12.49
CA LEU A 64 44.49 39.21 11.41
C LEU A 64 43.07 39.18 10.82
N ASN A 65 42.04 39.24 11.65
CA ASN A 65 40.66 39.33 11.17
C ASN A 65 40.39 40.62 10.37
N VAL A 66 40.97 41.75 10.77
CA VAL A 66 40.89 43.01 9.99
C VAL A 66 41.59 42.82 8.64
N LYS A 67 42.80 42.25 8.62
CA LYS A 67 43.55 41.99 7.38
C LYS A 67 42.85 41.01 6.44
N LEU A 68 42.21 39.96 6.97
CA LEU A 68 41.42 39.01 6.18
C LEU A 68 40.24 39.71 5.51
N ASN A 69 39.52 40.57 6.25
CA ASN A 69 38.40 41.33 5.70
C ASN A 69 38.85 42.34 4.64
N GLU A 70 39.97 43.03 4.85
CA GLU A 70 40.57 43.91 3.84
C GLU A 70 40.97 43.13 2.58
N LEU A 71 41.53 41.93 2.72
CA LEU A 71 41.91 41.07 1.60
C LEU A 71 40.69 40.61 0.80
N ILE A 72 39.63 40.17 1.49
CA ILE A 72 38.35 39.77 0.90
C ILE A 72 37.70 40.95 0.13
N LEU A 73 37.74 42.16 0.70
CA LEU A 73 37.27 43.38 0.03
C LEU A 73 38.12 43.72 -1.20
N LYS A 74 39.44 43.57 -1.10
CA LYS A 74 40.37 43.79 -2.22
C LYS A 74 40.12 42.82 -3.38
N PHE A 75 39.74 41.58 -3.10
CA PHE A 75 39.37 40.60 -4.13
C PHE A 75 38.05 40.95 -4.82
N GLY A 76 37.27 41.89 -4.27
CA GLY A 76 35.99 42.29 -4.84
C GLY A 76 34.98 41.15 -4.85
N LEU A 77 34.98 40.32 -3.79
CA LEU A 77 33.98 39.27 -3.60
C LEU A 77 32.61 39.89 -3.30
N SER A 78 31.56 39.34 -3.90
CA SER A 78 30.17 39.63 -3.55
C SER A 78 29.83 39.10 -2.16
N ASP A 79 28.74 39.58 -1.56
CA ASP A 79 28.36 39.15 -0.21
C ASP A 79 28.07 37.64 -0.12
N LYS A 80 27.56 37.02 -1.21
CA LYS A 80 27.40 35.55 -1.28
C LYS A 80 28.78 34.87 -1.25
N GLU A 81 29.73 35.31 -2.06
CA GLU A 81 31.08 34.74 -2.10
C GLU A 81 31.84 34.92 -0.78
N LYS A 82 31.67 36.06 -0.10
CA LYS A 82 32.23 36.27 1.25
C LYS A 82 31.72 35.24 2.25
N GLN A 83 30.42 34.99 2.26
CA GLN A 83 29.82 33.98 3.14
C GLN A 83 30.40 32.59 2.88
N ILE A 84 30.66 32.24 1.62
CA ILE A 84 31.31 30.99 1.25
C ILE A 84 32.73 30.91 1.80
N VAL A 85 33.52 31.97 1.68
CA VAL A 85 34.88 32.01 2.26
C VAL A 85 34.85 31.76 3.76
N TYR A 86 33.88 32.34 4.48
CA TYR A 86 33.71 32.09 5.92
C TYR A 86 33.23 30.65 6.22
N LYS A 87 32.35 30.06 5.40
CA LYS A 87 31.97 28.64 5.53
C LYS A 87 33.17 27.70 5.36
N ILE A 88 34.00 27.95 4.35
CA ILE A 88 35.24 27.20 4.13
C ILE A 88 36.15 27.34 5.35
N GLN A 89 36.34 28.58 5.84
CA GLN A 89 37.15 28.86 7.02
C GLN A 89 36.68 28.05 8.25
N GLU A 90 35.39 28.01 8.52
CA GLU A 90 34.81 27.26 9.65
C GLU A 90 35.17 25.78 9.59
N VAL A 91 35.03 25.14 8.42
CA VAL A 91 35.39 23.72 8.23
C VAL A 91 36.89 23.47 8.37
N LEU A 92 37.73 24.39 7.89
CA LEU A 92 39.19 24.24 7.98
C LEU A 92 39.73 24.45 9.38
N TYR A 93 39.02 25.19 10.22
CA TYR A 93 39.43 25.49 11.60
C TYR A 93 38.99 24.43 12.60
N ASP A 94 37.95 23.67 12.27
CA ASP A 94 37.41 22.64 13.16
C ASP A 94 38.39 21.45 13.23
N PRO A 95 39.04 21.19 14.38
CA PRO A 95 39.98 20.08 14.54
C PRO A 95 39.30 18.70 14.57
N ASP A 96 37.99 18.63 14.84
CA ASP A 96 37.26 17.37 14.96
C ASP A 96 36.95 16.77 13.57
N ILE A 97 36.88 17.62 12.54
CA ILE A 97 36.67 17.19 11.16
C ILE A 97 37.91 16.45 10.65
N GLY A 98 37.75 15.17 10.34
CA GLY A 98 38.82 14.30 9.84
C GLY A 98 39.85 13.93 10.90
N SER A 99 39.48 13.95 12.19
CA SER A 99 40.33 13.46 13.27
C SER A 99 40.77 12.01 12.99
N GLY A 100 42.09 11.78 12.93
CA GLY A 100 42.68 10.49 12.57
C GLY A 100 42.96 10.30 11.06
N GLU A 101 42.63 11.27 10.22
CA GLU A 101 43.02 11.32 8.82
C GLU A 101 44.18 12.30 8.57
N ASP A 102 44.86 12.15 7.43
CA ASP A 102 45.92 13.05 6.97
C ASP A 102 45.31 14.34 6.37
N VAL A 103 44.62 15.11 7.21
CA VAL A 103 44.01 16.41 6.86
C VAL A 103 44.53 17.51 7.77
N LYS A 104 44.73 18.70 7.18
CA LYS A 104 45.27 19.86 7.89
C LYS A 104 44.16 20.67 8.56
N THR A 105 44.35 21.04 9.82
CA THR A 105 43.56 22.08 10.50
C THR A 105 44.32 23.40 10.41
N TYR A 106 43.65 24.45 9.93
CA TYR A 106 44.25 25.75 9.67
C TYR A 106 44.09 26.68 10.87
N GLY A 107 45.10 27.52 11.12
CA GLY A 107 44.97 28.72 11.95
C GLY A 107 44.72 29.99 11.14
N ASP A 108 44.39 31.09 11.84
CA ASP A 108 44.11 32.41 11.25
C ASP A 108 45.18 32.93 10.30
N LEU A 109 46.44 32.84 10.72
CA LEU A 109 47.56 33.29 9.89
C LEU A 109 47.76 32.40 8.65
N GLU A 110 47.56 31.09 8.79
CA GLU A 110 47.77 30.13 7.69
C GLU A 110 46.69 30.29 6.61
N PHE A 111 45.43 30.42 7.02
CA PHE A 111 44.33 30.64 6.09
C PHE A 111 44.44 32.00 5.38
N TYR A 112 44.81 33.06 6.11
CA TYR A 112 45.10 34.37 5.51
C TYR A 112 46.20 34.29 4.45
N ASN A 113 47.32 33.65 4.77
CA ASN A 113 48.44 33.52 3.84
C ASN A 113 48.05 32.69 2.62
N LEU A 114 47.30 31.59 2.81
CA LEU A 114 46.79 30.78 1.70
C LEU A 114 45.95 31.61 0.72
N LEU A 115 44.97 32.38 1.23
CA LEU A 115 44.13 33.24 0.37
C LEU A 115 44.95 34.31 -0.34
N LYS A 116 45.92 34.91 0.35
CA LYS A 116 46.83 35.90 -0.22
C LYS A 116 47.67 35.31 -1.36
N ASP A 117 48.17 34.09 -1.20
CA ASP A 117 49.02 33.41 -2.18
C ASP A 117 48.22 32.87 -3.37
N LEU A 118 46.97 32.46 -3.16
CA LEU A 118 46.03 32.11 -4.22
C LEU A 118 45.70 33.33 -5.11
N GLY A 119 45.52 34.49 -4.49
CA GLY A 119 45.11 35.72 -5.17
C GLY A 119 43.64 35.74 -5.57
N ASP A 120 43.18 36.90 -6.06
CA ASP A 120 41.76 37.19 -6.30
C ASP A 120 41.10 36.24 -7.30
N ARG A 121 41.74 36.00 -8.45
CA ARG A 121 41.20 35.17 -9.52
C ARG A 121 40.96 33.72 -9.07
N ARG A 122 41.96 33.12 -8.41
CA ARG A 122 41.88 31.72 -7.99
C ARG A 122 40.92 31.51 -6.84
N VAL A 123 40.84 32.46 -5.90
CA VAL A 123 39.86 32.41 -4.82
C VAL A 123 38.43 32.46 -5.37
N LYS A 124 38.15 33.31 -6.37
CA LYS A 124 36.84 33.34 -7.03
C LYS A 124 36.48 32.01 -7.68
N GLU A 125 37.39 31.40 -8.43
CA GLU A 125 37.15 30.11 -9.07
C GLU A 125 36.94 28.97 -8.05
N ILE A 126 37.68 28.96 -6.93
CA ILE A 126 37.46 28.01 -5.82
C ILE A 126 36.05 28.20 -5.24
N VAL A 127 35.66 29.45 -4.98
CA VAL A 127 34.32 29.79 -4.45
C VAL A 127 33.22 29.36 -5.42
N GLU A 128 33.39 29.58 -6.72
CA GLU A 128 32.43 29.15 -7.76
C GLU A 128 32.25 27.63 -7.79
N ASN A 129 33.33 26.84 -7.70
CA ASN A 129 33.23 25.38 -7.67
C ASN A 129 32.67 24.86 -6.35
N TYR A 130 33.05 25.47 -5.21
CA TYR A 130 32.44 25.17 -3.92
C TYR A 130 30.93 25.43 -3.94
N LEU A 131 30.49 26.54 -4.52
CA LEU A 131 29.07 26.90 -4.61
C LEU A 131 28.21 25.82 -5.28
N LYS A 132 28.71 25.19 -6.34
CA LYS A 132 27.99 24.09 -7.01
C LYS A 132 27.73 22.92 -6.06
N VAL A 133 28.71 22.60 -5.21
CA VAL A 133 28.62 21.51 -4.25
C VAL A 133 27.79 21.92 -3.02
N ASP A 134 27.95 23.15 -2.52
CA ASP A 134 27.18 23.71 -1.40
C ASP A 134 25.68 23.76 -1.73
N GLU A 135 25.31 24.06 -2.98
CA GLU A 135 23.91 24.03 -3.44
C GLU A 135 23.32 22.60 -3.42
N LEU A 136 24.09 21.59 -3.84
CA LEU A 136 23.69 20.18 -3.69
C LEU A 136 23.56 19.78 -2.22
N TYR A 137 24.52 20.20 -1.39
CA TYR A 137 24.51 19.96 0.05
C TYR A 137 23.28 20.55 0.74
N GLU A 138 22.98 21.82 0.51
CA GLU A 138 21.82 22.47 1.12
C GLU A 138 20.49 21.91 0.61
N SER A 139 20.41 21.51 -0.67
CA SER A 139 19.22 20.81 -1.18
C SER A 139 18.98 19.49 -0.45
N ALA A 140 20.01 18.63 -0.39
CA ALA A 140 19.96 17.36 0.31
C ALA A 140 19.64 17.52 1.80
N LYS A 141 20.27 18.47 2.47
CA LYS A 141 20.02 18.80 3.88
C LYS A 141 18.57 19.18 4.14
N ASN A 142 17.97 19.97 3.26
CA ASN A 142 16.56 20.32 3.35
C ASN A 142 15.67 19.09 3.18
N GLU A 143 15.98 18.22 2.22
CA GLU A 143 15.22 16.98 2.00
C GLU A 143 15.34 16.01 3.18
N PHE A 144 16.55 15.77 3.70
CA PHE A 144 16.76 14.98 4.91
C PHE A 144 15.98 15.55 6.10
N SER A 145 16.07 16.86 6.32
CA SER A 145 15.35 17.52 7.42
C SER A 145 13.84 17.34 7.31
N GLN A 146 13.29 17.43 6.09
CA GLN A 146 11.88 17.17 5.83
C GLN A 146 11.53 15.70 6.04
N ALA A 147 12.34 14.77 5.54
CA ALA A 147 12.13 13.33 5.69
C ALA A 147 12.16 12.91 7.17
N ILE A 148 13.13 13.40 7.95
CA ILE A 148 13.26 13.17 9.39
C ILE A 148 12.07 13.74 10.15
N LYS A 149 11.63 14.95 9.79
CA LYS A 149 10.44 15.58 10.40
C LYS A 149 9.16 14.80 10.10
N ASN A 150 9.04 14.29 8.89
CA ASN A 150 7.87 13.56 8.42
C ASN A 150 7.94 12.06 8.74
N ALA A 151 9.06 11.56 9.26
CA ALA A 151 9.22 10.17 9.63
C ALA A 151 8.32 9.83 10.83
N ILE A 152 7.26 9.07 10.55
CA ILE A 152 6.27 8.64 11.55
C ILE A 152 6.78 7.46 12.40
N VAL A 153 7.83 6.77 11.92
CA VAL A 153 8.40 5.57 12.53
C VAL A 153 9.78 5.92 13.11
N PHE A 154 9.95 5.70 14.41
CA PHE A 154 11.15 6.11 15.14
C PHE A 154 12.43 5.48 14.58
N TYR A 155 12.36 4.20 14.20
CA TYR A 155 13.46 3.48 13.56
C TYR A 155 14.01 4.21 12.33
N PHE A 156 13.13 4.59 11.39
CA PHE A 156 13.56 5.30 10.19
C PHE A 156 14.03 6.71 10.50
N LYS A 157 13.45 7.37 11.50
CA LYS A 157 13.93 8.69 11.94
C LYS A 157 15.38 8.62 12.41
N GLY A 158 15.71 7.64 13.25
CA GLY A 158 17.09 7.42 13.72
C GLY A 158 18.04 7.10 12.57
N LYS A 159 17.63 6.23 11.65
CA LYS A 159 18.44 5.88 10.47
C LYS A 159 18.67 7.08 9.54
N LEU A 160 17.62 7.84 9.23
CA LEU A 160 17.71 9.05 8.41
C LEU A 160 18.57 10.12 9.08
N GLN A 161 18.48 10.27 10.41
CA GLN A 161 19.34 11.17 11.16
C GLN A 161 20.80 10.74 11.06
N ASN A 162 21.11 9.45 11.30
CA ASN A 162 22.47 8.93 11.15
C ASN A 162 23.01 9.11 9.72
N ASN A 163 22.18 8.88 8.70
CA ASN A 163 22.56 9.10 7.31
C ASN A 163 22.82 10.57 7.01
N PHE A 164 21.98 11.46 7.53
CA PHE A 164 22.17 12.90 7.39
C PHE A 164 23.44 13.38 8.12
N ASP A 165 23.72 12.87 9.30
CA ASP A 165 24.92 13.19 10.07
C ASP A 165 26.18 12.66 9.37
N ASN A 166 26.13 11.44 8.83
CA ASN A 166 27.21 10.87 8.01
C ASN A 166 27.43 11.68 6.73
N TYR A 167 26.35 12.09 6.06
CA TYR A 167 26.42 12.95 4.87
C TYR A 167 27.07 14.31 5.20
N LYS A 168 26.68 14.94 6.31
CA LYS A 168 27.27 16.20 6.79
C LYS A 168 28.76 16.04 7.10
N SER A 169 29.15 14.99 7.81
CA SER A 169 30.55 14.72 8.14
C SER A 169 31.38 14.42 6.89
N SER A 170 30.85 13.63 5.95
CA SER A 170 31.51 13.32 4.68
C SER A 170 31.74 14.57 3.83
N TYR A 171 30.72 15.42 3.68
CA TYR A 171 30.82 16.69 2.97
C TYR A 171 31.92 17.60 3.54
N ALA A 172 31.94 17.77 4.87
CA ALA A 172 32.91 18.64 5.52
C ALA A 172 34.35 18.07 5.43
N LEU A 173 34.49 16.75 5.54
CA LEU A 173 35.76 16.06 5.38
C LEU A 173 36.33 16.19 3.97
N GLN A 174 35.50 16.00 2.95
CA GLN A 174 35.92 16.15 1.54
C GLN A 174 36.42 17.56 1.27
N LEU A 175 35.71 18.58 1.76
CA LEU A 175 36.18 19.96 1.66
C LEU A 175 37.57 20.11 2.30
N LYS A 176 37.76 19.59 3.51
CA LYS A 176 39.03 19.69 4.23
C LYS A 176 40.18 18.98 3.52
N ARG A 177 39.92 17.84 2.85
CA ARG A 177 40.92 17.10 2.06
C ARG A 177 41.47 17.91 0.88
N LEU A 178 40.69 18.80 0.28
CA LEU A 178 41.16 19.67 -0.81
C LEU A 178 42.17 20.72 -0.34
N PHE A 179 42.18 21.00 0.95
CA PHE A 179 43.09 21.94 1.61
C PHE A 179 44.22 21.23 2.39
N LYS A 180 44.43 19.93 2.19
CA LYS A 180 45.47 19.18 2.92
C LYS A 180 46.88 19.73 2.71
N ASP A 181 47.15 20.27 1.51
CA ASP A 181 48.46 20.80 1.13
C ASP A 181 48.62 22.25 1.58
N ALA A 182 49.81 22.60 2.09
CA ALA A 182 50.15 23.98 2.43
C ALA A 182 50.48 24.85 1.20
N ASP A 183 50.67 24.25 0.03
CA ASP A 183 50.97 24.95 -1.22
C ASP A 183 49.68 25.42 -1.91
N ALA A 184 49.60 26.72 -2.15
CA ALA A 184 48.43 27.35 -2.79
C ALA A 184 48.15 26.82 -4.21
N ASN A 185 49.17 26.41 -4.97
CA ASN A 185 48.95 25.86 -6.31
C ASN A 185 48.35 24.45 -6.23
N ALA A 186 48.78 23.63 -5.28
CA ALA A 186 48.22 22.30 -5.03
C ALA A 186 46.74 22.38 -4.62
N VAL A 187 46.40 23.27 -3.67
CA VAL A 187 45.02 23.52 -3.26
C VAL A 187 44.17 23.97 -4.45
N TYR A 188 44.63 24.95 -5.22
CA TYR A 188 43.92 25.41 -6.41
C TYR A 188 43.72 24.29 -7.44
N ALA A 189 44.75 23.49 -7.72
CA ALA A 189 44.66 22.37 -8.65
C ALA A 189 43.62 21.33 -8.20
N ALA A 190 43.47 21.08 -6.90
CA ALA A 190 42.46 20.17 -6.36
C ALA A 190 41.02 20.63 -6.64
N PHE A 191 40.74 21.93 -6.61
CA PHE A 191 39.41 22.50 -6.91
C PHE A 191 39.10 22.62 -8.40
N ILE A 192 40.13 22.84 -9.23
CA ILE A 192 39.98 23.01 -10.68
C ILE A 192 40.08 21.68 -11.43
N ALA A 193 40.69 20.66 -10.82
CA ALA A 193 40.53 19.30 -11.30
C ALA A 193 39.02 19.04 -11.45
N ASN A 194 38.61 18.68 -12.66
CA ASN A 194 37.20 18.50 -13.05
C ASN A 194 36.50 17.35 -12.29
N ASP A 195 37.13 16.82 -11.25
CA ASP A 195 36.73 15.70 -10.44
C ASP A 195 36.18 16.15 -9.08
N TYR A 196 36.36 17.39 -8.60
CA TYR A 196 35.85 17.77 -7.26
C TYR A 196 34.31 17.64 -7.17
N VAL A 197 33.58 18.26 -8.10
CA VAL A 197 32.11 18.18 -8.11
C VAL A 197 31.66 16.74 -8.36
N ASP A 198 32.31 16.02 -9.28
CA ASP A 198 31.98 14.64 -9.61
C ASP A 198 32.30 13.65 -8.47
N GLN A 199 33.40 13.87 -7.76
CA GLN A 199 33.83 13.09 -6.60
C GLN A 199 32.86 13.28 -5.45
N VAL A 200 32.55 14.53 -5.08
CA VAL A 200 31.56 14.79 -4.02
C VAL A 200 30.22 14.18 -4.42
N THR A 201 29.79 14.34 -5.67
CA THR A 201 28.54 13.74 -6.16
C THR A 201 28.55 12.21 -6.00
N ARG A 202 29.60 11.51 -6.45
CA ARG A 202 29.69 10.03 -6.32
C ARG A 202 29.72 9.55 -4.87
N GLU A 203 30.44 10.24 -3.99
CA GLU A 203 30.54 9.85 -2.58
C GLU A 203 29.26 10.17 -1.80
N THR A 204 28.44 11.10 -2.30
CA THR A 204 27.20 11.53 -1.64
C THR A 204 25.93 10.87 -2.20
N GLU A 205 25.99 10.42 -3.45
CA GLU A 205 24.93 9.73 -4.17
C GLU A 205 24.31 8.54 -3.41
N PRO A 206 25.06 7.68 -2.68
CA PRO A 206 24.47 6.61 -1.89
C PRO A 206 23.47 7.11 -0.83
N TYR A 207 23.79 8.21 -0.15
CA TYR A 207 22.90 8.79 0.87
C TYR A 207 21.64 9.41 0.26
N LEU A 208 21.79 10.06 -0.90
CA LEU A 208 20.66 10.64 -1.65
C LEU A 208 19.75 9.55 -2.22
N ASN A 209 20.32 8.46 -2.73
CA ASN A 209 19.55 7.32 -3.21
C ASN A 209 18.76 6.66 -2.07
N GLU A 210 19.35 6.54 -0.88
CA GLU A 210 18.64 6.01 0.28
C GLU A 210 17.50 6.94 0.76
N LEU A 211 17.73 8.26 0.71
CA LEU A 211 16.69 9.26 0.97
C LEU A 211 15.56 9.19 -0.07
N ALA A 212 15.90 9.11 -1.36
CA ALA A 212 14.93 8.96 -2.45
C ALA A 212 14.09 7.69 -2.28
N MET A 213 14.72 6.55 -1.95
CA MET A 213 14.00 5.33 -1.59
C MET A 213 13.03 5.55 -0.44
N TYR A 214 13.42 6.31 0.59
CA TYR A 214 12.53 6.60 1.71
C TYR A 214 11.34 7.48 1.31
N LEU A 215 11.59 8.53 0.52
CA LEU A 215 10.61 9.51 0.07
C LEU A 215 9.63 8.95 -0.97
N GLU A 216 10.09 8.08 -1.86
CA GLU A 216 9.27 7.46 -2.89
C GLU A 216 8.49 6.24 -2.38
N SER A 217 8.95 5.60 -1.31
CA SER A 217 8.41 4.28 -0.97
C SER A 217 7.01 4.36 -0.35
N ASN A 218 6.07 3.67 -1.01
CA ASN A 218 4.90 3.08 -0.38
C ASN A 218 5.25 2.36 0.94
N HIS A 219 6.52 1.97 1.16
CA HIS A 219 6.97 1.29 2.36
C HIS A 219 6.65 2.07 3.63
N SER A 220 6.85 3.39 3.67
CA SER A 220 6.52 4.20 4.86
C SER A 220 5.03 4.14 5.18
N LYS A 221 4.16 4.26 4.15
CA LYS A 221 2.71 4.10 4.30
C LYS A 221 2.34 2.69 4.76
N ARG A 222 2.90 1.67 4.13
CA ARG A 222 2.62 0.26 4.43
C ARG A 222 3.09 -0.15 5.84
N ILE A 223 4.21 0.40 6.32
CA ILE A 223 4.66 0.17 7.69
C ILE A 223 3.71 0.82 8.70
N ILE A 224 3.16 2.00 8.39
CA ILE A 224 2.13 2.62 9.23
C ILE A 224 0.86 1.78 9.24
N GLU A 225 0.43 1.25 8.10
CA GLU A 225 -0.71 0.33 8.02
C GLU A 225 -0.47 -0.93 8.86
N LEU A 226 0.69 -1.59 8.71
CA LEU A 226 1.07 -2.75 9.53
C LEU A 226 1.09 -2.43 11.01
N ARG A 227 1.67 -1.28 11.40
CA ARG A 227 1.65 -0.79 12.78
C ARG A 227 0.23 -0.66 13.27
N ASN A 228 -0.62 0.07 12.55
CA ASN A 228 -2.00 0.32 12.95
C ASN A 228 -2.80 -0.98 13.12
N ILE A 229 -2.54 -2.00 12.28
CA ILE A 229 -3.08 -3.34 12.46
C ILE A 229 -2.65 -3.84 13.84
N VAL A 230 -1.36 -4.04 14.11
CA VAL A 230 -0.90 -4.72 15.33
C VAL A 230 -1.02 -3.90 16.63
N THR A 231 -1.17 -2.58 16.55
CA THR A 231 -1.38 -1.70 17.71
C THR A 231 -2.84 -1.46 18.04
N SER A 232 -3.76 -1.79 17.11
CA SER A 232 -5.18 -1.73 17.39
C SER A 232 -5.60 -2.97 18.21
N PRO A 233 -6.39 -2.82 19.29
CA PRO A 233 -6.84 -3.95 20.10
C PRO A 233 -7.60 -4.99 19.26
N SER A 234 -7.31 -6.27 19.47
CA SER A 234 -8.06 -7.38 18.87
C SER A 234 -8.10 -8.57 19.83
N GLN A 235 -9.19 -9.33 19.79
CA GLN A 235 -9.35 -10.51 20.65
C GLN A 235 -8.45 -11.64 20.15
N GLY A 236 -7.68 -12.25 21.05
CA GLY A 236 -6.84 -13.39 20.71
C GLY A 236 -5.46 -13.03 20.12
N TYR A 237 -5.06 -11.76 20.19
CA TYR A 237 -3.74 -11.33 19.70
C TYR A 237 -3.08 -10.34 20.66
N LYS A 238 -1.74 -10.30 20.66
CA LYS A 238 -0.99 -9.28 21.40
C LYS A 238 -1.27 -7.91 20.78
N THR A 239 -1.62 -6.93 21.61
CA THR A 239 -1.74 -5.53 21.19
C THR A 239 -0.42 -4.82 21.46
N TYR A 240 0.23 -4.35 20.41
CA TYR A 240 1.53 -3.70 20.52
C TYR A 240 1.40 -2.22 20.86
N THR A 241 2.35 -1.70 21.64
CA THR A 241 2.65 -0.27 21.64
C THR A 241 3.50 0.11 20.43
N ASP A 242 3.47 1.39 20.04
CA ASP A 242 4.36 1.91 18.98
C ASP A 242 5.84 1.61 19.26
N SER A 243 6.25 1.64 20.54
CA SER A 243 7.63 1.38 20.95
C SER A 243 8.02 -0.09 20.75
N GLU A 244 7.17 -1.03 21.16
CA GLU A 244 7.42 -2.48 20.97
C GLU A 244 7.47 -2.84 19.48
N PHE A 245 6.55 -2.30 18.68
CA PHE A 245 6.54 -2.49 17.24
C PHE A 245 7.85 -1.98 16.60
N ASN A 246 8.28 -0.76 16.95
CA ASN A 246 9.52 -0.19 16.43
C ASN A 246 10.75 -1.00 16.86
N GLY A 247 10.79 -1.48 18.11
CA GLY A 247 11.88 -2.33 18.60
C GLY A 247 11.98 -3.66 17.84
N LEU A 248 10.85 -4.25 17.44
CA LEU A 248 10.83 -5.43 16.58
C LEU A 248 11.38 -5.16 15.18
N LEU A 249 10.97 -4.04 14.56
CA LEU A 249 11.52 -3.67 13.24
C LEU A 249 13.02 -3.39 13.30
N GLU A 250 13.51 -2.81 14.40
CA GLU A 250 14.93 -2.61 14.63
C GLU A 250 15.69 -3.94 14.74
N ALA A 251 15.15 -4.89 15.51
CA ALA A 251 15.73 -6.22 15.68
C ALA A 251 15.75 -7.04 14.38
N LEU A 252 14.76 -6.84 13.50
CA LEU A 252 14.71 -7.45 12.15
C LEU A 252 15.82 -6.91 11.22
N GLY A 253 16.14 -5.63 11.33
CA GLY A 253 17.04 -4.93 10.41
C GLY A 253 16.41 -4.59 9.06
N ASP A 254 17.04 -3.63 8.38
CA ASP A 254 16.50 -2.95 7.19
C ASP A 254 16.12 -3.89 6.04
N LEU A 255 16.97 -4.88 5.73
CA LEU A 255 16.75 -5.78 4.61
C LEU A 255 15.48 -6.64 4.79
N LYS A 256 15.30 -7.21 6.00
CA LYS A 256 14.14 -8.06 6.31
C LYS A 256 12.86 -7.24 6.36
N VAL A 257 12.91 -6.04 6.95
CA VAL A 257 11.77 -5.11 6.97
C VAL A 257 11.35 -4.75 5.54
N LYS A 258 12.30 -4.43 4.64
CA LYS A 258 11.98 -4.12 3.23
C LYS A 258 11.29 -5.28 2.52
N GLN A 259 11.75 -6.51 2.74
CA GLN A 259 11.16 -7.70 2.11
C GLN A 259 9.77 -8.02 2.67
N MET A 260 9.59 -7.93 3.99
CA MET A 260 8.28 -8.05 4.65
C MET A 260 7.27 -7.04 4.08
N VAL A 261 7.69 -5.78 3.95
CA VAL A 261 6.84 -4.71 3.43
C VAL A 261 6.52 -4.90 1.96
N ARG A 262 7.46 -5.43 1.16
CA ARG A 262 7.18 -5.82 -0.23
C ARG A 262 6.09 -6.90 -0.30
N ALA A 263 6.21 -7.98 0.49
CA ALA A 263 5.22 -9.05 0.53
C ALA A 263 3.82 -8.53 0.92
N TYR A 264 3.74 -7.71 1.96
CA TYR A 264 2.49 -7.06 2.35
C TYR A 264 1.94 -6.14 1.26
N ASN A 265 2.79 -5.35 0.60
CA ASN A 265 2.36 -4.45 -0.46
C ASN A 265 1.77 -5.17 -1.68
N GLU A 266 2.28 -6.35 -2.03
CA GLU A 266 1.73 -7.18 -3.12
C GLU A 266 0.29 -7.61 -2.82
N VAL A 267 0.02 -8.05 -1.58
CA VAL A 267 -1.32 -8.45 -1.15
C VAL A 267 -2.28 -7.26 -1.10
N VAL A 268 -1.84 -6.12 -0.56
CA VAL A 268 -2.68 -4.92 -0.49
C VAL A 268 -2.97 -4.35 -1.87
N ALA A 269 -2.03 -4.42 -2.81
CA ALA A 269 -2.26 -3.99 -4.19
C ALA A 269 -3.38 -4.81 -4.85
N GLU A 270 -3.46 -6.11 -4.59
CA GLU A 270 -4.55 -6.96 -5.10
C GLU A 270 -5.89 -6.59 -4.45
N TYR A 271 -5.92 -6.33 -3.14
CA TYR A 271 -7.12 -5.81 -2.47
C TYR A 271 -7.57 -4.47 -3.06
N GLU A 272 -6.67 -3.49 -3.20
CA GLU A 272 -6.96 -2.15 -3.74
C GLU A 272 -7.46 -2.24 -5.20
N ARG A 273 -6.91 -3.16 -6.00
CA ARG A 273 -7.37 -3.45 -7.35
C ARG A 273 -8.82 -3.97 -7.35
N LEU A 274 -9.12 -4.98 -6.53
CA LEU A 274 -10.45 -5.57 -6.44
C LEU A 274 -11.49 -4.59 -5.92
N ASP A 275 -11.16 -3.81 -4.88
CA ASP A 275 -12.01 -2.75 -4.34
C ASP A 275 -12.33 -1.69 -5.42
N GLY A 276 -11.33 -1.31 -6.22
CA GLY A 276 -11.51 -0.44 -7.38
C GLY A 276 -12.45 -1.03 -8.44
N ASP A 277 -12.27 -2.31 -8.78
CA ASP A 277 -13.13 -3.02 -9.72
C ASP A 277 -14.59 -3.06 -9.22
N PHE A 278 -14.83 -3.42 -7.95
CA PHE A 278 -16.17 -3.48 -7.37
C PHE A 278 -16.87 -2.12 -7.39
N LYS A 279 -16.17 -1.04 -7.04
CA LYS A 279 -16.72 0.33 -7.09
C LYS A 279 -17.17 0.75 -8.49
N SER A 280 -16.57 0.18 -9.53
CA SER A 280 -16.90 0.50 -10.92
C SER A 280 -18.06 -0.35 -11.51
N ARG A 281 -18.54 -1.37 -10.79
CA ARG A 281 -19.41 -2.43 -11.34
C ARG A 281 -20.77 -2.52 -10.66
N SER A 282 -21.62 -1.51 -10.84
CA SER A 282 -23.03 -1.54 -10.39
C SER A 282 -23.91 -2.55 -11.14
N ASP A 283 -23.36 -3.18 -12.17
CA ASP A 283 -24.08 -4.00 -13.13
C ASP A 283 -24.02 -5.50 -12.80
N VAL A 284 -23.31 -5.88 -11.72
CA VAL A 284 -23.19 -7.25 -11.18
C VAL A 284 -24.25 -7.47 -10.10
N SER A 285 -25.14 -8.44 -10.27
CA SER A 285 -26.29 -8.67 -9.37
C SER A 285 -25.89 -9.04 -7.94
N CYS A 286 -24.76 -9.71 -7.76
CA CYS A 286 -24.25 -10.17 -6.46
C CYS A 286 -23.15 -9.29 -5.88
N LEU A 287 -23.06 -8.03 -6.32
CA LEU A 287 -22.03 -7.10 -5.87
C LEU A 287 -21.98 -6.98 -4.34
N GLY A 288 -23.14 -6.95 -3.68
CA GLY A 288 -23.22 -6.89 -2.21
C GLY A 288 -22.49 -8.05 -1.53
N SER A 289 -22.78 -9.30 -1.92
CA SER A 289 -22.13 -10.49 -1.37
C SER A 289 -20.62 -10.52 -1.68
N LEU A 290 -20.20 -10.04 -2.86
CA LEU A 290 -18.78 -9.93 -3.22
C LEU A 290 -18.03 -8.90 -2.37
N ILE A 291 -18.64 -7.74 -2.10
CA ILE A 291 -18.08 -6.72 -1.21
C ILE A 291 -17.93 -7.27 0.22
N THR A 292 -18.93 -8.00 0.72
CA THR A 292 -18.83 -8.69 2.01
C THR A 292 -17.67 -9.68 2.03
N LYS A 293 -17.54 -10.53 1.01
CA LYS A 293 -16.41 -11.49 0.94
C LYS A 293 -15.05 -10.80 0.84
N LEU A 294 -14.92 -9.70 0.10
CA LEU A 294 -13.70 -8.91 0.05
C LEU A 294 -13.36 -8.32 1.42
N SER A 295 -14.37 -7.85 2.15
CA SER A 295 -14.20 -7.28 3.49
C SER A 295 -13.76 -8.34 4.50
N ASN A 296 -14.38 -9.52 4.47
CA ASN A 296 -13.97 -10.67 5.29
C ASN A 296 -12.53 -11.10 4.96
N ALA A 297 -12.18 -11.22 3.67
CA ALA A 297 -10.80 -11.54 3.27
C ALA A 297 -9.78 -10.50 3.76
N LYS A 298 -10.17 -9.21 3.86
CA LYS A 298 -9.33 -8.16 4.43
C LYS A 298 -9.19 -8.30 5.95
N GLU A 299 -10.26 -8.66 6.64
CA GLU A 299 -10.23 -8.94 8.08
C GLU A 299 -9.37 -10.18 8.38
N ASP A 300 -9.49 -11.24 7.58
CA ASP A 300 -8.69 -12.45 7.67
C ASP A 300 -7.20 -12.17 7.43
N LEU A 301 -6.87 -11.31 6.46
CA LEU A 301 -5.50 -10.81 6.27
C LEU A 301 -4.98 -10.09 7.52
N ASP A 302 -5.78 -9.19 8.10
CA ASP A 302 -5.37 -8.42 9.27
C ASP A 302 -5.18 -9.34 10.49
N ASN A 303 -6.03 -10.34 10.66
CA ASN A 303 -5.90 -11.36 11.68
C ASN A 303 -4.65 -12.24 11.47
N TYR A 304 -4.35 -12.61 10.24
CA TYR A 304 -3.12 -13.34 9.92
C TYR A 304 -1.87 -12.49 10.19
N ILE A 305 -1.88 -11.20 9.87
CA ILE A 305 -0.79 -10.30 10.23
C ILE A 305 -0.64 -10.25 11.75
N ARG A 306 -1.73 -10.10 12.51
CA ARG A 306 -1.69 -10.12 13.97
C ARG A 306 -1.12 -11.42 14.53
N SER A 307 -1.44 -12.57 13.91
CA SER A 307 -0.89 -13.86 14.33
C SER A 307 0.61 -13.93 14.10
N CYS A 308 1.13 -13.37 12.99
CA CYS A 308 2.58 -13.29 12.75
C CYS A 308 3.31 -12.49 13.85
N PHE A 309 2.63 -11.51 14.47
CA PHE A 309 3.16 -10.71 15.56
C PHE A 309 2.84 -11.28 16.96
N THR A 310 2.21 -12.45 17.07
CA THR A 310 1.77 -13.01 18.37
C THR A 310 2.40 -14.38 18.59
N VAL A 311 3.05 -14.60 19.73
CA VAL A 311 3.53 -15.93 20.12
C VAL A 311 2.34 -16.77 20.60
N ILE A 312 2.03 -17.82 19.85
CA ILE A 312 1.00 -18.80 20.19
C ILE A 312 1.71 -20.09 20.61
N ASN A 313 1.44 -20.58 21.81
CA ASN A 313 2.01 -21.84 22.26
C ASN A 313 1.28 -23.00 21.58
N ASP A 314 1.95 -23.70 20.66
CA ASP A 314 1.37 -24.80 19.89
C ASP A 314 0.80 -25.94 20.76
N SER A 315 1.36 -26.16 21.95
CA SER A 315 0.93 -27.26 22.84
C SER A 315 -0.34 -26.95 23.62
N THR A 316 -0.62 -25.68 23.88
CA THR A 316 -1.75 -25.25 24.72
C THR A 316 -2.77 -24.40 23.95
N GLY A 317 -2.41 -23.88 22.77
CA GLY A 317 -3.15 -22.87 22.05
C GLY A 317 -3.25 -21.53 22.78
N THR A 318 -2.49 -21.33 23.88
CA THR A 318 -2.55 -20.10 24.67
C THR A 318 -1.62 -19.06 24.08
N ILE A 319 -2.12 -17.83 23.99
CA ILE A 319 -1.33 -16.66 23.62
C ILE A 319 -0.49 -16.24 24.82
N ASP A 320 0.79 -15.96 24.58
CA ASP A 320 1.62 -15.23 25.54
C ASP A 320 1.67 -13.75 25.12
N PRO A 321 0.84 -12.88 25.72
CA PRO A 321 0.76 -11.48 25.32
C PRO A 321 1.99 -10.68 25.75
N ASP A 322 2.84 -11.22 26.63
CA ASP A 322 4.00 -10.50 27.15
C ASP A 322 5.25 -10.79 26.32
N VAL A 323 5.29 -11.90 25.58
CA VAL A 323 6.45 -12.31 24.79
C VAL A 323 6.30 -11.93 23.31
N PRO A 324 7.14 -11.04 22.77
CA PRO A 324 7.17 -10.78 21.32
C PRO A 324 7.76 -11.98 20.56
N PRO A 325 7.38 -12.20 19.28
CA PRO A 325 7.94 -13.27 18.49
C PRO A 325 9.44 -13.03 18.24
N ALA A 326 10.18 -14.12 18.02
CA ALA A 326 11.55 -13.99 17.55
C ALA A 326 11.53 -13.28 16.18
N PRO A 327 12.44 -12.32 15.93
CA PRO A 327 12.45 -11.56 14.68
C PRO A 327 12.47 -12.44 13.42
N ASP A 328 13.21 -13.56 13.46
CA ASP A 328 13.32 -14.47 12.31
C ASP A 328 12.02 -15.24 12.02
N ASP A 329 11.25 -15.57 13.05
CA ASP A 329 9.95 -16.21 12.90
C ASP A 329 8.93 -15.23 12.32
N LEU A 330 8.86 -14.01 12.87
CA LEU A 330 8.04 -12.92 12.34
C LEU A 330 8.35 -12.66 10.85
N TYR A 331 9.63 -12.58 10.49
CA TYR A 331 10.06 -12.37 9.12
C TYR A 331 9.58 -13.49 8.19
N ARG A 332 9.79 -14.76 8.58
CA ARG A 332 9.37 -15.92 7.80
C ARG A 332 7.85 -15.92 7.58
N ASP A 333 7.09 -15.69 8.65
CA ASP A 333 5.64 -15.77 8.60
C ASP A 333 5.05 -14.63 7.74
N MET A 334 5.61 -13.42 7.84
CA MET A 334 5.21 -12.31 6.99
C MET A 334 5.57 -12.49 5.51
N LEU A 335 6.63 -13.24 5.17
CA LEU A 335 6.92 -13.58 3.77
C LEU A 335 5.87 -14.53 3.18
N ASN A 336 5.18 -15.31 4.02
CA ASN A 336 4.11 -16.20 3.57
C ASN A 336 2.81 -15.47 3.23
N LEU A 337 2.72 -14.15 3.43
CA LEU A 337 1.58 -13.33 2.99
C LEU A 337 1.28 -13.49 1.49
N GLY A 338 2.28 -13.75 0.64
CA GLY A 338 2.07 -13.99 -0.79
C GLY A 338 1.21 -15.22 -1.10
N ASN A 339 1.06 -16.13 -0.12
CA ASN A 339 0.21 -17.31 -0.20
C ASN A 339 -1.23 -17.05 0.27
N PHE A 340 -1.55 -15.83 0.74
CA PHE A 340 -2.90 -15.47 1.14
C PHE A 340 -3.85 -15.52 -0.06
N SER A 341 -4.62 -16.60 -0.17
CA SER A 341 -5.36 -16.97 -1.38
C SER A 341 -6.71 -16.27 -1.53
N ASP A 342 -7.22 -15.64 -0.47
CA ASP A 342 -8.64 -15.27 -0.42
C ASP A 342 -8.98 -14.14 -1.38
N PHE A 343 -8.07 -13.18 -1.59
CA PHE A 343 -8.27 -12.16 -2.63
C PHE A 343 -8.29 -12.75 -4.04
N LYS A 344 -7.46 -13.75 -4.32
CA LYS A 344 -7.47 -14.43 -5.62
C LYS A 344 -8.81 -15.13 -5.83
N LEU A 345 -9.35 -15.79 -4.80
CA LEU A 345 -10.66 -16.43 -4.84
C LEU A 345 -11.79 -15.41 -5.05
N VAL A 346 -11.78 -14.28 -4.33
CA VAL A 346 -12.75 -13.19 -4.51
C VAL A 346 -12.67 -12.62 -5.93
N GLY A 347 -11.45 -12.46 -6.48
CA GLY A 347 -11.24 -12.04 -7.86
C GLY A 347 -11.79 -13.03 -8.89
N GLN A 348 -11.65 -14.33 -8.64
CA GLN A 348 -12.27 -15.38 -9.46
C GLN A 348 -13.80 -15.31 -9.39
N TYR A 349 -14.39 -15.11 -8.21
CA TYR A 349 -15.83 -14.94 -8.09
C TYR A 349 -16.36 -13.72 -8.84
N LEU A 350 -15.65 -12.59 -8.81
CA LEU A 350 -15.99 -11.42 -9.62
C LEU A 350 -15.93 -11.76 -11.12
N ALA A 351 -14.85 -12.38 -11.58
CA ALA A 351 -14.68 -12.77 -12.99
C ALA A 351 -15.79 -13.72 -13.45
N ASN A 352 -16.12 -14.73 -12.64
CA ASN A 352 -17.22 -15.66 -12.89
C ASN A 352 -18.56 -14.91 -12.95
N SER A 353 -18.83 -13.99 -12.02
CA SER A 353 -20.07 -13.20 -12.01
C SER A 353 -20.25 -12.38 -13.29
N ILE A 354 -19.15 -11.81 -13.82
CA ILE A 354 -19.14 -11.09 -15.10
C ILE A 354 -19.40 -12.06 -16.26
N LYS A 355 -18.68 -13.19 -16.32
CA LYS A 355 -18.85 -14.21 -17.37
C LYS A 355 -20.27 -14.77 -17.38
N TYR A 356 -20.82 -15.07 -16.20
CA TYR A 356 -22.19 -15.52 -16.01
C TYR A 356 -23.20 -14.56 -16.65
N LYS A 357 -23.10 -13.27 -16.35
CA LYS A 357 -23.98 -12.25 -16.94
C LYS A 357 -23.93 -12.23 -18.47
N GLU A 358 -22.75 -12.37 -19.06
CA GLU A 358 -22.60 -12.44 -20.51
C GLU A 358 -23.21 -13.74 -21.08
N MET A 359 -23.01 -14.88 -20.41
CA MET A 359 -23.63 -16.15 -20.80
C MET A 359 -25.16 -16.09 -20.74
N MET A 360 -25.72 -15.42 -19.73
CA MET A 360 -27.17 -15.26 -19.57
C MET A 360 -27.83 -14.56 -20.78
N LYS A 361 -27.10 -13.72 -21.53
CA LYS A 361 -27.62 -13.10 -22.76
C LYS A 361 -27.84 -14.08 -23.91
N ASN A 362 -27.23 -15.26 -23.85
CA ASN A 362 -27.32 -16.30 -24.87
C ASN A 362 -28.37 -17.38 -24.53
N LEU A 363 -29.02 -17.29 -23.37
CA LEU A 363 -30.06 -18.22 -22.96
C LEU A 363 -31.43 -17.79 -23.49
N ARG A 364 -32.30 -18.76 -23.80
CA ARG A 364 -33.71 -18.52 -24.16
C ARG A 364 -34.55 -18.22 -22.91
N ASP A 365 -35.71 -17.62 -23.09
CA ASP A 365 -36.60 -17.20 -21.99
C ASP A 365 -36.87 -18.28 -20.93
N PHE A 366 -37.20 -19.51 -21.35
CA PHE A 366 -37.46 -20.60 -20.40
C PHE A 366 -36.20 -21.03 -19.63
N GLN A 367 -35.02 -20.94 -20.24
CA GLN A 367 -33.75 -21.24 -19.59
C GLN A 367 -33.41 -20.17 -18.56
N TRP A 368 -33.72 -18.91 -18.88
CA TRP A 368 -33.58 -17.80 -17.96
C TRP A 368 -34.44 -17.96 -16.72
N SER A 369 -35.72 -18.35 -16.88
CA SER A 369 -36.62 -18.61 -15.75
C SER A 369 -36.10 -19.71 -14.82
N ALA A 370 -35.57 -20.80 -15.39
CA ALA A 370 -34.99 -21.89 -14.61
C ALA A 370 -33.79 -21.44 -13.77
N VAL A 371 -32.92 -20.63 -14.37
CA VAL A 371 -31.77 -20.06 -13.66
C VAL A 371 -32.20 -19.08 -12.57
N ALA A 372 -33.23 -18.27 -12.80
CA ALA A 372 -33.76 -17.36 -11.77
C ALA A 372 -34.34 -18.12 -10.56
N ILE A 373 -35.01 -19.25 -10.81
CA ILE A 373 -35.49 -20.15 -9.74
C ILE A 373 -34.30 -20.74 -8.97
N PHE A 374 -33.27 -21.20 -9.67
CA PHE A 374 -32.05 -21.71 -9.03
C PHE A 374 -31.35 -20.66 -8.17
N ASP A 375 -31.15 -19.45 -8.70
CA ASP A 375 -30.51 -18.34 -7.98
C ASP A 375 -31.31 -17.97 -6.72
N SER A 376 -32.64 -17.93 -6.82
CA SER A 376 -33.52 -17.71 -5.66
C SER A 376 -33.37 -18.81 -4.61
N ALA A 377 -33.28 -20.08 -5.02
CA ALA A 377 -33.11 -21.20 -4.09
C ALA A 377 -31.74 -21.16 -3.38
N VAL A 378 -30.68 -20.78 -4.08
CA VAL A 378 -29.34 -20.60 -3.49
C VAL A 378 -29.35 -19.46 -2.47
N VAL A 379 -29.89 -18.29 -2.84
CA VAL A 379 -29.95 -17.11 -1.95
C VAL A 379 -30.80 -17.36 -0.71
N LEU A 380 -31.92 -18.07 -0.83
CA LEU A 380 -32.76 -18.44 0.33
C LEU A 380 -32.03 -19.37 1.32
N SER A 381 -31.07 -20.16 0.82
CA SER A 381 -30.36 -21.14 1.63
C SER A 381 -29.13 -20.54 2.30
N ASP A 382 -28.39 -19.67 1.60
CA ASP A 382 -27.32 -18.86 2.17
C ASP A 382 -27.17 -17.53 1.41
N PRO A 383 -27.54 -16.40 2.03
CA PRO A 383 -27.38 -15.07 1.42
C PRO A 383 -25.93 -14.69 1.09
N SER A 384 -24.94 -15.39 1.68
CA SER A 384 -23.52 -15.16 1.44
C SER A 384 -23.01 -15.82 0.15
N VAL A 385 -23.82 -16.68 -0.48
CA VAL A 385 -23.48 -17.44 -1.68
C VAL A 385 -24.33 -16.98 -2.85
N CYS A 386 -23.68 -16.75 -4.00
CA CYS A 386 -24.36 -16.41 -5.24
C CYS A 386 -24.15 -17.52 -6.28
N ALA A 387 -25.22 -17.90 -6.97
CA ALA A 387 -25.16 -18.87 -8.06
C ALA A 387 -24.15 -18.47 -9.13
N SER A 388 -24.01 -17.17 -9.40
CA SER A 388 -23.10 -16.65 -10.42
C SER A 388 -21.62 -16.98 -10.16
N PHE A 389 -21.23 -17.25 -8.90
CA PHE A 389 -19.85 -17.65 -8.55
C PHE A 389 -19.48 -18.99 -9.17
N PHE A 390 -20.42 -19.93 -9.23
CA PHE A 390 -20.20 -21.27 -9.77
C PHE A 390 -20.63 -21.35 -11.23
N LEU A 391 -21.83 -20.88 -11.54
CA LEU A 391 -22.37 -20.93 -12.90
C LEU A 391 -21.53 -20.10 -13.88
N GLY A 392 -20.93 -19.01 -13.41
CA GLY A 392 -20.01 -18.20 -14.20
C GLY A 392 -18.69 -18.86 -14.53
N GLY A 393 -18.25 -19.82 -13.71
CA GLY A 393 -17.03 -20.58 -13.96
C GLY A 393 -17.21 -21.77 -14.90
N LEU A 394 -18.45 -22.03 -15.34
CA LEU A 394 -18.75 -23.05 -16.33
C LEU A 394 -18.52 -22.54 -17.76
N GLU A 395 -18.36 -23.47 -18.69
CA GLU A 395 -18.50 -23.19 -20.12
C GLU A 395 -19.97 -23.08 -20.52
N LEU A 396 -20.27 -22.35 -21.60
CA LEU A 396 -21.66 -22.12 -22.04
C LEU A 396 -22.41 -23.43 -22.31
N THR A 397 -21.73 -24.45 -22.84
CA THR A 397 -22.29 -25.79 -23.07
C THR A 397 -22.66 -26.47 -21.76
N GLN A 398 -21.79 -26.40 -20.75
CA GLN A 398 -22.03 -26.94 -19.41
C GLN A 398 -23.18 -26.21 -18.71
N LEU A 399 -23.23 -24.88 -18.78
CA LEU A 399 -24.35 -24.09 -18.26
C LEU A 399 -25.66 -24.50 -18.93
N THR A 400 -25.66 -24.67 -20.24
CA THR A 400 -26.85 -25.07 -21.00
C THR A 400 -27.33 -26.47 -20.59
N GLU A 401 -26.40 -27.41 -20.43
CA GLU A 401 -26.70 -28.77 -19.98
C GLU A 401 -27.25 -28.78 -18.57
N PHE A 402 -26.62 -28.06 -17.64
CA PHE A 402 -27.12 -27.86 -16.29
C PHE A 402 -28.55 -27.31 -16.29
N VAL A 403 -28.82 -26.24 -17.03
CA VAL A 403 -30.16 -25.63 -17.07
C VAL A 403 -31.19 -26.61 -17.62
N LYS A 404 -30.84 -27.37 -18.68
CA LYS A 404 -31.72 -28.39 -19.24
C LYS A 404 -32.06 -29.48 -18.22
N LEU A 405 -31.05 -29.97 -17.50
CA LEU A 405 -31.24 -30.99 -16.46
C LEU A 405 -32.06 -30.44 -15.29
N TYR A 406 -31.78 -29.22 -14.85
CA TYR A 406 -32.51 -28.57 -13.76
C TYR A 406 -33.99 -28.39 -14.12
N VAL A 407 -34.31 -27.89 -15.32
CA VAL A 407 -35.70 -27.82 -15.83
C VAL A 407 -36.35 -29.19 -15.81
N GLN A 408 -35.68 -30.21 -16.33
CA GLN A 408 -36.21 -31.57 -16.35
C GLN A 408 -36.55 -32.06 -14.94
N VAL A 409 -35.67 -31.85 -13.95
CA VAL A 409 -35.94 -32.23 -12.56
C VAL A 409 -37.14 -31.48 -11.98
N ILE A 410 -37.26 -30.17 -12.23
CA ILE A 410 -38.40 -29.38 -11.76
C ILE A 410 -39.71 -29.87 -12.39
N ASP A 411 -39.70 -30.16 -13.70
CA ASP A 411 -40.88 -30.65 -14.42
C ASP A 411 -41.34 -32.00 -13.87
N VAL A 412 -40.44 -32.99 -13.73
CA VAL A 412 -40.84 -34.30 -13.16
C VAL A 412 -41.18 -34.22 -11.68
N ARG A 413 -40.57 -33.32 -10.90
CA ARG A 413 -40.96 -33.07 -9.51
C ARG A 413 -42.39 -32.55 -9.44
N ASN A 414 -42.74 -31.55 -10.24
CA ASN A 414 -44.09 -30.98 -10.25
C ASN A 414 -45.12 -32.03 -10.73
N ALA A 415 -44.79 -32.82 -11.75
CA ALA A 415 -45.65 -33.92 -12.20
C ALA A 415 -45.82 -35.01 -11.14
N ALA A 416 -44.78 -35.29 -10.34
CA ALA A 416 -44.87 -36.21 -9.20
C ALA A 416 -45.80 -35.67 -8.11
N ASP A 417 -45.71 -34.38 -7.79
CA ASP A 417 -46.60 -33.72 -6.83
C ASP A 417 -48.06 -33.79 -7.29
N GLU A 418 -48.33 -33.41 -8.54
CA GLU A 418 -49.66 -33.48 -9.16
C GLU A 418 -50.20 -34.92 -9.16
N ALA A 419 -49.37 -35.91 -9.51
CA ALA A 419 -49.79 -37.31 -9.52
C ALA A 419 -50.13 -37.82 -8.11
N VAL A 420 -49.41 -37.40 -7.07
CA VAL A 420 -49.71 -37.72 -5.68
C VAL A 420 -51.01 -37.04 -5.21
N GLU A 421 -51.24 -35.78 -5.60
CA GLU A 421 -52.47 -35.05 -5.28
C GLU A 421 -53.73 -35.66 -5.92
N GLN A 422 -53.61 -36.19 -7.13
CA GLN A 422 -54.73 -36.82 -7.85
C GLN A 422 -55.22 -38.13 -7.22
N ILE A 423 -54.46 -38.74 -6.31
CA ILE A 423 -54.89 -39.93 -5.57
C ILE A 423 -56.00 -39.52 -4.60
N SER A 424 -57.15 -40.20 -4.65
CA SER A 424 -58.26 -39.90 -3.74
C SER A 424 -57.86 -40.08 -2.27
N ASP A 425 -58.39 -39.22 -1.41
CA ASP A 425 -58.16 -39.35 0.03
C ASP A 425 -58.70 -40.68 0.56
N GLY A 426 -57.95 -41.28 1.50
CA GLY A 426 -58.28 -42.59 2.08
C GLY A 426 -57.77 -43.81 1.30
N VAL A 427 -57.19 -43.63 0.11
CA VAL A 427 -56.50 -44.73 -0.61
C VAL A 427 -55.27 -45.18 0.20
N ALA A 428 -55.24 -46.46 0.55
CA ALA A 428 -54.11 -47.05 1.27
C ALA A 428 -52.79 -46.86 0.49
N GLY A 429 -51.79 -46.26 1.14
CA GLY A 429 -50.48 -45.97 0.55
C GLY A 429 -50.31 -44.55 -0.01
N LYS A 430 -51.36 -43.71 -0.08
CA LYS A 430 -51.23 -42.29 -0.50
C LYS A 430 -50.25 -41.54 0.42
N GLU A 431 -50.43 -41.66 1.73
CA GLU A 431 -49.61 -40.94 2.72
C GLU A 431 -48.15 -41.38 2.70
N ASP A 432 -47.89 -42.68 2.56
CA ASP A 432 -46.53 -43.20 2.43
C ASP A 432 -45.85 -42.71 1.14
N LEU A 433 -46.60 -42.55 0.05
CA LEU A 433 -46.09 -42.03 -1.21
C LEU A 433 -45.84 -40.51 -1.16
N ARG A 434 -46.74 -39.76 -0.49
CA ARG A 434 -46.56 -38.32 -0.21
C ARG A 434 -45.32 -38.08 0.63
N LYS A 435 -45.09 -38.89 1.67
CA LYS A 435 -43.87 -38.83 2.46
C LYS A 435 -42.63 -39.12 1.61
N GLN A 436 -42.65 -40.14 0.76
CA GLN A 436 -41.55 -40.43 -0.17
C GLN A 436 -41.27 -39.26 -1.13
N PHE A 437 -42.31 -38.58 -1.60
CA PHE A 437 -42.16 -37.38 -2.43
C PHE A 437 -41.47 -36.24 -1.69
N GLU A 438 -41.93 -35.89 -0.47
CA GLU A 438 -41.31 -34.83 0.33
C GLU A 438 -39.87 -35.18 0.73
N ASP A 439 -39.59 -36.44 1.10
CA ASP A 439 -38.25 -36.92 1.41
C ASP A 439 -37.32 -36.79 0.17
N CYS A 440 -37.81 -37.15 -1.03
CA CYS A 440 -37.07 -37.03 -2.28
C CYS A 440 -36.80 -35.56 -2.65
N LYS A 441 -37.81 -34.69 -2.51
CA LYS A 441 -37.69 -33.24 -2.73
C LYS A 441 -36.68 -32.62 -1.77
N HIS A 442 -36.77 -32.92 -0.49
CA HIS A 442 -35.84 -32.43 0.51
C HIS A 442 -34.41 -32.91 0.25
N ALA A 443 -34.24 -34.19 -0.12
CA ALA A 443 -32.95 -34.74 -0.50
C ALA A 443 -32.35 -34.06 -1.73
N TYR A 444 -33.17 -33.75 -2.75
CA TYR A 444 -32.75 -33.01 -3.93
C TYR A 444 -32.30 -31.58 -3.59
N GLU A 445 -33.11 -30.83 -2.84
CA GLU A 445 -32.79 -29.46 -2.43
C GLU A 445 -31.48 -29.44 -1.63
N LYS A 446 -31.33 -30.34 -0.66
CA LYS A 446 -30.09 -30.51 0.09
C LYS A 446 -28.90 -30.84 -0.81
N TYR A 447 -29.08 -31.72 -1.78
CA TYR A 447 -28.00 -32.13 -2.70
C TYR A 447 -27.52 -30.97 -3.59
N VAL A 448 -28.46 -30.23 -4.18
CA VAL A 448 -28.17 -29.07 -5.03
C VAL A 448 -27.41 -28.01 -4.23
N LEU A 449 -27.85 -27.75 -3.01
CA LEU A 449 -27.21 -26.81 -2.10
C LEU A 449 -25.80 -27.30 -1.75
N ALA A 450 -25.66 -28.50 -1.18
CA ALA A 450 -24.37 -29.06 -0.76
C ALA A 450 -23.33 -29.10 -1.91
N SER A 451 -23.78 -29.36 -3.14
CA SER A 451 -22.91 -29.38 -4.32
C SER A 451 -22.23 -28.03 -4.58
N GLY A 452 -22.90 -26.91 -4.29
CA GLY A 452 -22.34 -25.56 -4.41
C GLY A 452 -21.37 -25.20 -3.29
N TYR A 453 -21.74 -25.49 -2.03
CA TYR A 453 -20.94 -25.05 -0.86
C TYR A 453 -19.61 -25.80 -0.71
N GLU A 454 -19.57 -27.08 -1.06
CA GLU A 454 -18.44 -27.94 -0.67
C GLU A 454 -17.17 -27.72 -1.48
N THR A 455 -17.25 -27.15 -2.68
CA THR A 455 -16.17 -27.34 -3.66
C THR A 455 -15.42 -26.07 -4.05
N ASN A 456 -15.98 -24.87 -3.88
CA ASN A 456 -15.42 -23.58 -4.41
C ASN A 456 -14.94 -23.64 -5.88
N ASP A 457 -15.21 -24.75 -6.59
CA ASP A 457 -14.66 -25.14 -7.86
C ASP A 457 -15.85 -25.39 -8.79
N PRO A 458 -16.07 -24.51 -9.78
CA PRO A 458 -17.15 -24.64 -10.75
C PRO A 458 -17.22 -26.02 -11.42
N GLN A 459 -16.07 -26.67 -11.68
CA GLN A 459 -16.04 -27.94 -12.39
C GLN A 459 -16.46 -29.11 -11.47
N GLN A 460 -16.10 -29.06 -10.19
CA GLN A 460 -16.61 -30.02 -9.21
C GLN A 460 -18.10 -29.81 -8.94
N PHE A 461 -18.55 -28.56 -8.84
CA PHE A 461 -19.98 -28.24 -8.79
C PHE A 461 -20.72 -28.86 -9.98
N TYR A 462 -20.20 -28.69 -11.20
CA TYR A 462 -20.78 -29.28 -12.40
C TYR A 462 -20.81 -30.81 -12.35
N ALA A 463 -19.70 -31.46 -11.99
CA ALA A 463 -19.64 -32.91 -11.91
C ALA A 463 -20.67 -33.48 -10.93
N LYS A 464 -20.88 -32.81 -9.78
CA LYS A 464 -21.92 -33.17 -8.82
C LYS A 464 -23.32 -32.90 -9.38
N ILE A 465 -23.56 -31.73 -9.97
CA ILE A 465 -24.90 -31.36 -10.43
C ILE A 465 -25.41 -32.28 -11.55
N ILE A 466 -24.53 -32.82 -12.41
CA ILE A 466 -24.94 -33.77 -13.45
C ILE A 466 -25.45 -35.09 -12.85
N MET A 467 -25.02 -35.46 -11.64
CA MET A 467 -25.56 -36.63 -10.95
C MET A 467 -27.02 -36.44 -10.48
N THR A 468 -27.56 -35.22 -10.57
CA THR A 468 -28.98 -34.96 -10.27
C THR A 468 -29.94 -35.66 -11.21
N SER A 469 -29.46 -36.23 -12.33
CA SER A 469 -30.27 -37.11 -13.19
C SER A 469 -30.90 -38.27 -12.41
N THR A 470 -30.27 -38.73 -11.32
CA THR A 470 -30.83 -39.77 -10.43
C THR A 470 -32.15 -39.34 -9.76
N TYR A 471 -32.32 -38.04 -9.48
CA TYR A 471 -33.58 -37.52 -8.92
C TYR A 471 -34.69 -37.50 -9.97
N VAL A 472 -34.36 -37.37 -11.26
CA VAL A 472 -35.36 -37.53 -12.33
C VAL A 472 -35.97 -38.92 -12.26
N ASP A 473 -35.15 -39.96 -12.11
CA ASP A 473 -35.61 -41.35 -11.99
C ASP A 473 -36.44 -41.57 -10.73
N ASN A 474 -36.03 -40.99 -9.60
CA ASN A 474 -36.77 -41.09 -8.33
C ASN A 474 -38.18 -40.46 -8.43
N PHE A 475 -38.29 -39.25 -9.00
CA PHE A 475 -39.60 -38.62 -9.21
C PHE A 475 -40.46 -39.39 -10.22
N ASN A 476 -39.87 -39.93 -11.29
CA ASN A 476 -40.60 -40.80 -12.22
C ASN A 476 -41.12 -42.09 -11.58
N ASP A 477 -40.37 -42.70 -10.65
CA ASP A 477 -40.84 -43.86 -9.91
C ASP A 477 -42.03 -43.49 -8.99
N ILE A 478 -42.02 -42.31 -8.38
CA ILE A 478 -43.16 -41.78 -7.62
C ILE A 478 -44.39 -41.60 -8.52
N ILE A 479 -44.25 -40.97 -9.70
CA ILE A 479 -45.34 -40.84 -10.69
C ILE A 479 -45.91 -42.21 -11.06
N LYS A 480 -45.04 -43.18 -11.34
CA LYS A 480 -45.44 -44.55 -11.71
C LYS A 480 -46.19 -45.23 -10.58
N ARG A 481 -45.76 -45.08 -9.32
CA ARG A 481 -46.47 -45.63 -8.15
C ARG A 481 -47.81 -44.93 -7.93
N ALA A 482 -47.87 -43.61 -8.07
CA ALA A 482 -49.11 -42.85 -7.97
C ALA A 482 -50.15 -43.32 -8.98
N SER A 483 -49.74 -43.53 -10.24
CA SER A 483 -50.64 -44.04 -11.30
C SER A 483 -51.24 -45.43 -11.01
N LYS A 484 -50.58 -46.25 -10.18
CA LYS A 484 -51.10 -47.56 -9.75
C LYS A 484 -52.10 -47.46 -8.60
N LEU A 485 -52.00 -46.38 -7.81
CA LEU A 485 -52.89 -46.10 -6.68
C LEU A 485 -54.13 -45.29 -7.12
N SER A 486 -54.02 -44.50 -8.19
CA SER A 486 -55.16 -43.80 -8.76
C SER A 486 -56.19 -44.82 -9.29
N PRO A 487 -57.47 -44.70 -8.90
CA PRO A 487 -58.50 -45.59 -9.42
C PRO A 487 -58.50 -45.48 -10.95
N LYS A 488 -58.50 -46.62 -11.64
CA LYS A 488 -58.81 -46.63 -13.07
C LYS A 488 -60.19 -46.02 -13.18
N THR A 489 -60.28 -44.78 -13.63
CA THR A 489 -61.51 -44.28 -14.21
C THR A 489 -61.81 -45.26 -15.33
N GLU A 490 -62.74 -46.18 -15.08
CA GLU A 490 -63.38 -46.92 -16.16
C GLU A 490 -63.95 -45.83 -17.04
N SER A 491 -63.22 -45.48 -18.11
CA SER A 491 -63.74 -44.60 -19.13
C SER A 491 -64.93 -45.35 -19.68
N GLY A 492 -66.12 -45.03 -19.20
CA GLY A 492 -67.35 -45.44 -19.83
C GLY A 492 -67.27 -44.96 -21.27
N THR A 493 -66.93 -45.87 -22.18
CA THR A 493 -67.11 -45.70 -23.61
C THR A 493 -68.61 -45.55 -23.85
N THR A 494 -69.12 -44.34 -23.67
CA THR A 494 -70.37 -43.93 -24.30
C THR A 494 -70.07 -43.73 -25.77
N ASN A 495 -70.37 -44.78 -26.54
CA ASN A 495 -70.40 -44.81 -27.99
C ASN A 495 -71.27 -43.64 -28.49
N PRO A 496 -70.74 -42.60 -29.18
CA PRO A 496 -71.57 -41.58 -29.77
C PRO A 496 -72.03 -42.07 -31.14
N ASP A 497 -73.17 -42.75 -31.13
CA ASP A 497 -73.90 -43.11 -32.33
C ASP A 497 -74.74 -41.89 -32.78
N ILE A 498 -74.13 -40.91 -33.48
CA ILE A 498 -74.89 -39.83 -34.15
C ILE A 498 -74.29 -39.51 -35.53
N ASN A 499 -74.96 -40.10 -36.51
CA ASN A 499 -75.21 -39.66 -37.87
C ASN A 499 -75.37 -38.12 -38.03
N SER A 500 -74.65 -37.47 -38.94
CA SER A 500 -75.22 -36.45 -39.85
C SER A 500 -74.19 -35.86 -40.83
N ASP A 501 -74.54 -36.00 -42.11
CA ASP A 501 -74.11 -35.19 -43.25
C ASP A 501 -74.12 -33.68 -42.96
N VAL A 502 -73.01 -32.97 -43.21
CA VAL A 502 -73.03 -31.57 -43.66
C VAL A 502 -71.89 -31.28 -44.65
N LYS A 503 -72.31 -30.78 -45.82
CA LYS A 503 -71.57 -30.25 -46.97
C LYS A 503 -70.51 -29.18 -46.63
N PRO A 504 -69.47 -28.99 -47.47
CA PRO A 504 -68.62 -27.80 -47.43
C PRO A 504 -69.20 -26.67 -48.30
N GLY A 505 -69.40 -25.49 -47.72
CA GLY A 505 -69.47 -24.18 -48.40
C GLY A 505 -68.44 -23.27 -47.72
N SER A 506 -67.39 -22.83 -48.42
CA SER A 506 -67.27 -21.62 -49.26
C SER A 506 -67.36 -20.29 -48.49
N THR A 507 -66.26 -19.52 -48.61
CA THR A 507 -66.10 -18.04 -48.55
C THR A 507 -66.33 -17.37 -47.18
N THR A 508 -65.47 -16.49 -46.68
CA THR A 508 -64.65 -15.41 -47.29
C THR A 508 -63.42 -15.13 -46.44
#